data_AF-A0A9E3KN12-F1
#
_entry.id   AF-A0A9E3KN12-F1
#
_cell.length_a   1.000
_cell.length_b   1.000
_cell.length_c   1.000
_cell.angle_alpha   90.00
_cell.angle_beta   90.00
_cell.angle_gamma   90.00
#
_symmetry.space_group_name_H-M   'P 1'
#
loop_
_entity.id
_entity.type
_entity.pdbx_description
1 polymer ?
#
loop_
_entity_poly.entity_id
_entity_poly.type
_entity_poly.pdbx_seq_one_letter_code
_entity_poly.pdbx_strand_id
1 'polypeptide(L)'
;MLANEFSETCFQYENFMVWEIENMDAFFKGNEVLKTIFEDCYKIPFKDFKERRKEIQETDLQMMTKLLNYVDDKHFFIFTIHDENHLELVKMQRMKIMDFGLNIEDIRKDRVYVMIMDKKTASFS
;
A
#
# COMPACT_ATOMS: atom_id res chain seq x y z
N MET A 1 5.07 -5.21 5.59
CA MET A 1 5.32 -6.33 4.63
C MET A 1 4.32 -6.33 3.48
N LEU A 2 4.72 -6.71 2.26
CA LEU A 2 3.79 -6.79 1.12
C LEU A 2 3.13 -8.17 1.01
N ALA A 3 1.82 -8.19 0.79
CA ALA A 3 1.08 -9.40 0.45
C ALA A 3 1.22 -9.69 -1.06
N ASN A 4 1.49 -10.96 -1.40
CA ASN A 4 1.51 -11.45 -2.77
C ASN A 4 0.38 -12.46 -2.96
N GLU A 5 -0.05 -12.67 -4.21
CA GLU A 5 -1.11 -13.66 -4.56
C GLU A 5 -2.35 -13.46 -3.67
N PHE A 6 -2.85 -12.22 -3.62
CA PHE A 6 -3.78 -11.81 -2.58
C PHE A 6 -5.11 -12.57 -2.65
N SER A 7 -5.60 -12.91 -3.84
CA SER A 7 -6.80 -13.74 -4.00
C SER A 7 -6.67 -15.14 -3.39
N GLU A 8 -5.45 -15.65 -3.30
CA GLU A 8 -5.16 -16.93 -2.65
C GLU A 8 -4.86 -16.77 -1.17
N THR A 9 -4.34 -15.62 -0.73
CA THR A 9 -3.88 -15.43 0.66
C THR A 9 -4.79 -14.55 1.51
N CYS A 10 -5.83 -13.93 0.95
CA CYS A 10 -6.68 -12.95 1.64
C CYS A 10 -7.30 -13.48 2.94
N PHE A 11 -7.59 -14.78 3.01
CA PHE A 11 -8.17 -15.41 4.21
C PHE A 11 -7.24 -15.38 5.43
N GLN A 12 -5.93 -15.19 5.21
CA GLN A 12 -4.91 -15.08 6.27
C GLN A 12 -4.89 -13.70 6.93
N TYR A 13 -5.65 -12.74 6.41
CA TYR A 13 -5.65 -11.37 6.87
C TYR A 13 -7.02 -10.94 7.40
N GLU A 14 -7.02 -9.88 8.19
CA GLU A 14 -8.21 -9.22 8.73
C GLU A 14 -8.00 -7.71 8.88
N ASN A 15 -9.03 -7.00 9.37
CA ASN A 15 -9.02 -5.55 9.57
C ASN A 15 -8.64 -4.74 8.31
N PHE A 16 -9.24 -5.12 7.19
CA PHE A 16 -8.97 -4.48 5.89
C PHE A 16 -9.40 -3.02 5.87
N MET A 17 -8.46 -2.15 5.53
CA MET A 17 -8.69 -0.72 5.31
C MET A 17 -8.03 -0.30 4.00
N VAL A 18 -8.77 0.39 3.14
CA VAL A 18 -8.18 0.97 1.92
C VAL A 18 -7.78 2.41 2.17
N TRP A 19 -6.53 2.74 1.84
CA TRP A 19 -5.97 4.07 1.90
C TRP A 19 -5.74 4.60 0.48
N GLU A 20 -6.42 5.69 0.12
CA GLU A 20 -6.20 6.44 -1.13
C GLU A 20 -5.05 7.44 -0.95
N ILE A 21 -4.06 7.37 -1.84
CA ILE A 21 -2.87 8.23 -1.83
C ILE A 21 -2.85 9.05 -3.13
N GLU A 22 -2.94 10.37 -2.96
CA GLU A 22 -2.90 11.34 -4.06
C GLU A 22 -1.49 11.55 -4.63
N ASN A 23 -0.51 11.60 -3.75
CA ASN A 23 0.87 11.95 -4.08
C ASN A 23 1.78 11.59 -2.89
N MET A 24 3.09 11.80 -3.05
CA MET A 24 4.07 11.53 -2.00
C MET A 24 3.82 12.36 -0.73
N ASP A 25 3.32 13.60 -0.83
CA ASP A 25 3.01 14.39 0.37
C ASP A 25 1.88 13.75 1.18
N ALA A 26 0.83 13.23 0.51
CA ALA A 26 -0.25 12.49 1.17
C ALA A 26 0.26 11.19 1.79
N PHE A 27 1.15 10.47 1.08
CA PHE A 27 1.79 9.26 1.59
C PHE A 27 2.53 9.50 2.91
N PHE A 28 3.44 10.49 2.95
CA PHE A 28 4.20 10.78 4.17
C PHE A 28 3.37 11.42 5.28
N LYS A 29 2.18 11.96 4.99
CA LYS A 29 1.22 12.42 6.02
C LYS A 29 0.42 11.28 6.64
N GLY A 30 0.20 10.18 5.91
CA GLY A 30 -0.62 9.07 6.40
C GLY A 30 0.02 8.29 7.55
N ASN A 31 1.35 8.29 7.66
CA ASN A 31 2.06 7.65 8.76
C ASN A 31 3.43 8.32 8.98
N GLU A 32 3.68 8.82 10.19
CA GLU A 32 4.94 9.50 10.54
C GLU A 32 6.16 8.58 10.45
N VAL A 33 6.00 7.28 10.70
CA VAL A 33 7.08 6.27 10.61
C VAL A 33 7.68 6.22 9.20
N LEU A 34 6.89 6.51 8.16
CA LEU A 34 7.36 6.51 6.78
C LEU A 34 8.45 7.55 6.53
N LYS A 35 8.43 8.67 7.25
CA LYS A 35 9.48 9.70 7.15
C LYS A 35 10.79 9.18 7.71
N THR A 36 10.74 8.53 8.88
CA THR A 36 11.92 7.91 9.50
C THR A 36 12.51 6.82 8.60
N ILE A 37 11.67 5.92 8.09
CA ILE A 37 12.10 4.86 7.16
C ILE A 37 12.73 5.48 5.90
N PHE A 38 12.15 6.57 5.37
CA PHE A 38 12.72 7.28 4.22
C PHE A 38 14.12 7.81 4.51
N GLU A 39 14.30 8.53 5.61
CA GLU A 39 15.62 9.07 5.98
C GLU A 39 16.64 7.94 6.16
N ASP A 40 16.23 6.82 6.75
CA ASP A 40 17.07 5.64 6.92
C ASP A 40 17.43 4.95 5.59
N CYS A 41 16.48 4.82 4.67
CA CYS A 41 16.67 4.14 3.39
C CYS A 41 17.50 4.97 2.40
N TYR A 42 17.23 6.26 2.32
CA TYR A 42 17.79 7.14 1.30
C TYR A 42 18.97 7.97 1.79
N LYS A 43 19.17 8.06 3.12
CA LYS A 43 20.19 8.94 3.74
C LYS A 43 20.01 10.41 3.33
N ILE A 44 18.76 10.81 3.11
CA ILE A 44 18.33 12.17 2.77
C ILE A 44 17.37 12.62 3.88
N PRO A 45 17.60 13.78 4.53
CA PRO A 45 16.63 14.35 5.46
C PRO A 45 15.29 14.59 4.75
N PHE A 46 14.17 14.24 5.37
CA PHE A 46 12.84 14.30 4.76
C PHE A 46 12.48 15.74 4.33
N LYS A 47 12.93 16.74 5.08
CA LYS A 47 12.76 18.16 4.73
C LYS A 47 13.34 18.52 3.34
N ASP A 48 14.37 17.80 2.88
CA ASP A 48 15.05 18.05 1.62
C ASP A 48 14.52 17.15 0.49
N PHE A 49 13.53 16.30 0.77
CA PHE A 49 12.97 15.33 -0.18
C PHE A 49 12.54 15.99 -1.49
N LYS A 50 11.81 17.11 -1.44
CA LYS A 50 11.29 17.77 -2.66
C LYS A 50 12.42 18.27 -3.57
N GLU A 51 13.50 18.78 -2.99
CA GLU A 51 14.64 19.32 -3.72
C GLU A 51 15.54 18.21 -4.28
N ARG A 52 15.66 17.12 -3.53
CA ARG A 52 16.53 15.98 -3.83
C ARG A 52 15.79 14.80 -4.46
N ARG A 53 14.49 14.92 -4.74
CA ARG A 53 13.67 13.88 -5.39
C ARG A 53 14.29 13.38 -6.69
N LYS A 54 14.92 14.28 -7.44
CA LYS A 54 15.63 14.00 -8.70
C LYS A 54 16.86 13.09 -8.55
N GLU A 55 17.40 12.95 -7.33
CA GLU A 55 18.53 12.06 -7.03
C GLU A 55 18.06 10.61 -6.85
N ILE A 56 16.76 10.41 -6.55
CA ILE A 56 16.14 9.10 -6.36
C ILE A 56 15.66 8.58 -7.72
N GLN A 57 16.25 7.47 -8.17
CA GLN A 57 15.92 6.86 -9.47
C GLN A 57 14.57 6.13 -9.46
N GLU A 58 14.13 5.64 -8.31
CA GLU A 58 12.85 4.97 -8.17
C GLU A 58 11.69 5.92 -8.52
N THR A 59 10.66 5.39 -9.16
CA THR A 59 9.36 6.06 -9.30
C THR A 59 8.68 6.20 -7.95
N ASP A 60 7.68 7.08 -7.86
CA ASP A 60 6.92 7.26 -6.60
C ASP A 60 6.27 5.95 -6.13
N LEU A 61 5.72 5.15 -7.05
CA LEU A 61 5.16 3.84 -6.73
C LEU A 61 6.22 2.89 -6.17
N GLN A 62 7.38 2.77 -6.82
CA GLN A 62 8.48 1.92 -6.34
C GLN A 62 8.97 2.34 -4.95
N MET A 63 9.07 3.65 -4.70
CA MET A 63 9.44 4.17 -3.39
C MET A 63 8.38 3.87 -2.33
N MET A 64 7.08 4.08 -2.61
CA MET A 64 5.99 3.73 -1.70
C MET A 64 6.04 2.24 -1.34
N THR A 65 6.17 1.37 -2.34
CA THR A 65 6.29 -0.08 -2.18
C THR A 65 7.46 -0.46 -1.28
N LYS A 66 8.63 0.13 -1.52
CA LYS A 66 9.84 -0.11 -0.71
C LYS A 66 9.65 0.33 0.74
N LEU A 67 9.14 1.55 0.96
CA LEU A 67 8.96 2.11 2.30
C LEU A 67 7.94 1.32 3.13
N LEU A 68 6.81 0.93 2.53
CA LEU A 68 5.80 0.09 3.19
C LEU A 68 6.32 -1.30 3.55
N ASN A 69 7.31 -1.82 2.81
CA ASN A 69 7.88 -3.12 3.12
C ASN A 69 8.72 -3.12 4.40
N TYR A 70 9.23 -1.96 4.84
CA TYR A 70 9.93 -1.77 6.12
C TYR A 70 9.01 -1.48 7.31
N VAL A 71 7.69 -1.42 7.09
CA VAL A 71 6.72 -1.33 8.18
C VAL A 71 6.39 -2.75 8.64
N ASP A 72 6.81 -3.09 9.86
CA ASP A 72 6.82 -4.46 10.39
C ASP A 72 5.48 -4.91 10.97
N ASP A 73 4.67 -3.99 11.48
CA ASP A 73 3.45 -4.31 12.24
C ASP A 73 2.22 -4.53 11.34
N LYS A 74 2.32 -4.23 10.05
CA LYS A 74 1.21 -4.29 9.09
C LYS A 74 1.58 -4.98 7.79
N HIS A 75 0.56 -5.53 7.14
CA HIS A 75 0.65 -6.05 5.79
C HIS A 75 -0.04 -5.10 4.82
N PHE A 76 0.50 -5.00 3.61
CA PHE A 76 0.06 -4.05 2.60
C PHE A 76 -0.14 -4.74 1.26
N PHE A 77 -1.19 -4.35 0.55
CA PHE A 77 -1.41 -4.70 -0.85
C PHE A 77 -1.62 -3.43 -1.65
N ILE A 78 -0.76 -3.20 -2.64
CA ILE A 78 -0.68 -1.93 -3.37
C ILE A 78 -1.26 -2.13 -4.77
N PHE A 79 -2.11 -1.21 -5.22
CA PHE A 79 -2.72 -1.27 -6.53
C PHE A 79 -3.00 0.12 -7.08
N THR A 80 -3.07 0.20 -8.40
CA THR A 80 -3.45 1.35 -9.21
C THR A 80 -4.51 0.90 -10.21
N ILE A 81 -5.31 1.81 -10.75
CA ILE A 81 -6.35 1.41 -11.69
C ILE A 81 -5.78 0.60 -12.87
N HIS A 82 -6.45 -0.49 -13.21
CA HIS A 82 -6.12 -1.38 -14.33
C HIS A 82 -4.75 -2.08 -14.27
N ASP A 83 -4.03 -2.03 -13.16
CA ASP A 83 -2.90 -2.94 -12.96
C ASP A 83 -3.39 -4.37 -12.63
N GLU A 84 -2.46 -5.32 -12.65
CA GLU A 84 -2.79 -6.73 -12.42
C GLU A 84 -3.46 -6.96 -11.05
N ASN A 85 -2.99 -6.25 -10.03
CA ASN A 85 -3.52 -6.30 -8.67
C ASN A 85 -4.96 -5.74 -8.62
N HIS A 86 -5.23 -4.63 -9.30
CA HIS A 86 -6.58 -4.07 -9.40
C HIS A 86 -7.54 -5.01 -10.10
N LEU A 87 -7.12 -5.62 -11.21
CA LEU A 87 -7.95 -6.58 -11.93
C LEU A 87 -8.27 -7.82 -11.09
N GLU A 88 -7.33 -8.26 -10.24
CA GLU A 88 -7.56 -9.31 -9.24
C GLU A 88 -8.64 -8.90 -8.23
N LEU A 89 -8.53 -7.70 -7.64
CA LEU A 89 -9.52 -7.21 -6.66
C LEU A 89 -10.91 -7.02 -7.28
N VAL A 90 -11.01 -6.56 -8.53
CA VAL A 90 -12.28 -6.46 -9.26
C VAL A 90 -12.95 -7.82 -9.39
N LYS A 91 -12.19 -8.87 -9.74
CA LYS A 91 -12.72 -10.24 -9.81
C LYS A 91 -13.25 -10.68 -8.45
N MET A 92 -12.49 -10.46 -7.38
CA MET A 92 -12.89 -10.84 -6.02
C MET A 92 -14.17 -10.13 -5.56
N GLN A 93 -14.31 -8.84 -5.85
CA GLN A 93 -15.52 -8.06 -5.53
C GLN A 93 -16.73 -8.60 -6.30
N ARG A 94 -16.60 -8.82 -7.61
CA ARG A 94 -17.67 -9.37 -8.47
C ARG A 94 -18.11 -10.77 -8.03
N MET A 95 -17.16 -11.59 -7.58
CA MET A 95 -17.42 -12.93 -7.04
C MET A 95 -17.94 -12.93 -5.60
N LYS A 96 -18.07 -11.75 -4.96
CA LYS A 96 -18.48 -11.59 -3.55
C LYS A 96 -17.59 -12.35 -2.57
N ILE A 97 -16.31 -12.53 -2.93
CA ILE A 97 -15.30 -13.10 -2.03
C ILE A 97 -15.00 -12.11 -0.89
N MET A 98 -15.07 -10.81 -1.20
CA MET A 98 -14.68 -9.74 -0.30
C MET A 98 -15.44 -8.46 -0.59
N ASP A 99 -15.75 -7.72 0.47
CA ASP A 99 -16.20 -6.33 0.42
C ASP A 99 -15.06 -5.44 0.93
N PHE A 100 -14.60 -4.52 0.09
CA PHE A 100 -13.50 -3.61 0.39
C PHE A 100 -13.97 -2.28 1.02
N GLY A 101 -15.28 -2.12 1.24
CA GLY A 101 -15.87 -0.89 1.78
C GLY A 101 -15.94 0.26 0.76
N LEU A 102 -15.57 0.00 -0.50
CA LEU A 102 -15.70 0.91 -1.63
C LEU A 102 -15.82 0.10 -2.93
N ASN A 103 -16.33 0.74 -3.99
CA ASN A 103 -16.40 0.09 -5.29
C ASN A 103 -15.05 0.13 -5.99
N ILE A 104 -14.31 -0.99 -5.97
CA ILE A 104 -12.98 -1.08 -6.59
C ILE A 104 -13.02 -0.85 -8.12
N GLU A 105 -14.17 -1.07 -8.76
CA GLU A 105 -14.32 -0.81 -10.20
C GLU A 105 -14.38 0.69 -10.57
N ASP A 106 -14.66 1.55 -9.59
CA ASP A 106 -14.88 3.00 -9.80
C ASP A 106 -13.91 3.84 -8.95
N ILE A 107 -12.63 3.47 -8.98
CA ILE A 107 -11.55 4.20 -8.32
C ILE A 107 -10.92 5.23 -9.26
N ARG A 108 -10.25 6.24 -8.69
CA ARG A 108 -9.62 7.32 -9.45
C ARG A 108 -8.34 6.86 -10.12
N LYS A 109 -8.11 7.34 -11.35
CA LYS A 109 -7.00 6.87 -12.21
C LYS A 109 -5.63 7.45 -11.85
N ASP A 110 -5.62 8.59 -11.18
CA ASP A 110 -4.43 9.37 -10.79
C ASP A 110 -3.98 9.06 -9.35
N ARG A 111 -4.46 7.96 -8.74
CA ARG A 111 -4.23 7.62 -7.34
C ARG A 111 -3.52 6.29 -7.19
N VAL A 112 -2.73 6.17 -6.14
CA VAL A 112 -2.23 4.90 -5.63
C VAL A 112 -3.13 4.47 -4.48
N TYR A 113 -3.50 3.21 -4.44
CA TYR A 113 -4.29 2.63 -3.35
C TYR A 113 -3.46 1.61 -2.59
N VAL A 114 -3.56 1.65 -1.27
CA VAL A 114 -2.90 0.71 -0.37
C VAL A 114 -3.96 0.10 0.52
N MET A 115 -4.15 -1.21 0.41
CA MET A 115 -4.94 -1.97 1.37
C MET A 115 -4.03 -2.33 2.54
N ILE A 116 -4.37 -1.82 3.71
CA ILE A 116 -3.71 -2.09 4.98
C ILE A 116 -4.47 -3.22 5.67
N MET A 117 -3.74 -4.21 6.17
CA MET A 117 -4.34 -5.38 6.80
C MET A 117 -3.45 -5.94 7.91
N ASP A 118 -4.08 -6.66 8.83
CA ASP A 118 -3.42 -7.41 9.89
C ASP A 118 -3.35 -8.88 9.50
N LYS A 119 -2.23 -9.55 9.80
CA LYS A 119 -2.14 -10.99 9.66
C LYS A 119 -2.85 -11.63 10.84
N LYS A 120 -3.80 -12.53 10.55
CA LYS A 120 -4.46 -13.32 11.60
C LYS A 120 -3.40 -14.07 12.37
N THR A 121 -3.25 -13.75 13.65
CA THR A 121 -2.51 -14.60 14.56
C THR A 121 -3.30 -15.87 14.74
N ALA A 122 -2.70 -17.04 14.46
CA ALA A 122 -3.33 -18.31 14.76
C ALA A 122 -3.66 -18.35 16.25
N SER A 123 -4.93 -18.16 16.59
CA SER A 123 -5.45 -18.41 17.92
C SER A 123 -5.43 -19.92 18.11
N PHE A 124 -4.32 -20.45 18.65
CA PHE A 124 -4.37 -21.73 19.33
C PHE A 124 -5.14 -21.50 20.62
N SER A 125 -6.46 -21.66 20.53
CA SER A 125 -7.37 -21.83 21.67
C SER A 125 -7.64 -23.30 21.88
#